data_AF-A0A538MJZ8-F1
#
_entry.id   AF-A0A538MJZ8-F1
#
_cell.length_a   1.000
_cell.length_b   1.000
_cell.length_c   1.000
_cell.angle_alpha   90.00
_cell.angle_beta   90.00
_cell.angle_gamma   90.00
#
_symmetry.space_group_name_H-M   'P 1'
#
loop_
_entity.id
_entity.type
_entity.pdbx_description
1 polymer ?
#
loop_
_entity_poly.entity_id
_entity_poly.type
_entity_poly.pdbx_seq_one_letter_code
_entity_poly.pdbx_strand_id
1 'polypeptide(L)' 'MANRDPRIESLERDIATLVEQRQTLRSSGAEARELERNRREIVARQHELSETLISVYAPQPAFAIA' A
#
# COMPACT_ATOMS: atom_id res chain seq x y z
N MET A 1 -15.44 -0.82 17.29
CA MET A 1 -14.67 -0.42 16.11
C MET A 1 -13.22 -0.72 16.42
N ALA A 2 -12.63 -1.75 15.81
CA ALA A 2 -11.23 -2.08 16.05
C ALA A 2 -10.39 -0.84 15.72
N ASN A 3 -9.53 -0.40 16.64
CA ASN A 3 -8.63 0.72 16.43
C ASN A 3 -7.66 0.34 15.30
N ARG A 4 -7.96 0.77 14.07
CA ARG A 4 -7.17 0.45 12.89
C ARG A 4 -5.82 1.15 13.05
N ASP A 5 -4.72 0.44 12.87
CA ASP A 5 -3.38 1.03 12.96
C ASP A 5 -3.32 2.24 12.00
N PRO A 6 -2.97 3.45 12.47
CA PRO A 6 -2.98 4.66 11.65
C PRO A 6 -2.05 4.57 10.43
N ARG A 7 -1.05 3.67 10.46
CA ARG A 7 -0.20 3.38 9.31
C ARG A 7 -0.97 2.70 8.18
N ILE A 8 -1.92 1.80 8.49
CA ILE A 8 -2.78 1.16 7.50
C ILE A 8 -3.60 2.23 6.76
N GLU A 9 -4.22 3.15 7.49
CA GLU A 9 -5.03 4.24 6.90
C GLU A 9 -4.18 5.21 6.07
N SER A 10 -2.93 5.47 6.49
CA SER A 10 -2.00 6.28 5.69
C SER A 10 -1.64 5.59 4.38
N LEU A 11 -1.27 4.30 4.43
CA LEU A 11 -0.89 3.53 3.25
C LEU A 11 -2.05 3.39 2.25
N GLU A 12 -3.27 3.18 2.73
CA GLU A 12 -4.47 3.15 1.86
C GLU A 12 -4.70 4.50 1.15
N ARG A 13 -4.54 5.62 1.87
CA ARG A 13 -4.66 6.97 1.27
C ARG A 13 -3.55 7.25 0.26
N ASP A 14 -2.33 6.83 0.55
CA ASP A 14 -1.19 6.97 -0.37
C ASP A 14 -1.43 6.18 -1.66
N ILE A 15 -1.87 4.92 -1.54
CA ILE A 15 -2.20 4.07 -2.70
C ILE A 15 -3.32 4.70 -3.53
N ALA A 16 -4.38 5.20 -2.88
CA ALA A 16 -5.48 5.88 -3.58
C ALA A 16 -4.97 7.10 -4.37
N THR A 17 -4.14 7.93 -3.72
CA THR A 17 -3.51 9.10 -4.36
C THR A 17 -2.66 8.70 -5.56
N LEU A 18 -1.84 7.64 -5.44
CA LEU A 18 -1.01 7.16 -6.55
C LEU A 18 -1.84 6.60 -7.70
N VAL A 19 -2.98 5.97 -7.41
CA VAL A 19 -3.92 5.48 -8.42
C VAL A 19 -4.63 6.64 -9.14
N GLU A 20 -5.01 7.70 -8.44
CA GLU A 20 -5.52 8.93 -9.04
C GLU A 20 -4.47 9.59 -9.94
N GLN A 21 -3.23 9.73 -9.45
CA GLN A 21 -2.11 10.23 -10.25
C GLN A 21 -1.90 9.38 -11.51
N ARG A 22 -2.02 8.05 -11.41
CA ARG A 22 -1.93 7.15 -12.56
C ARG A 22 -3.00 7.44 -13.60
N GLN A 23 -4.24 7.67 -13.15
CA GLN A 23 -5.35 8.01 -14.05
C GLN A 23 -5.07 9.33 -14.77
N THR A 24 -4.60 10.34 -14.04
CA THR A 24 -4.19 11.63 -14.63
C THR A 24 -3.09 11.45 -15.67
N LEU A 25 -2.02 10.71 -15.35
CA LEU A 25 -0.92 10.42 -16.28
C LEU A 25 -1.41 9.73 -17.56
N ARG A 26 -2.35 8.80 -17.45
CA ARG A 26 -2.93 8.13 -18.63
C ARG A 26 -3.77 9.09 -19.46
N SER A 27 -4.61 9.90 -18.81
CA SER A 27 -5.46 10.88 -19.48
C SER A 27 -4.66 11.99 -20.16
N SER A 28 -3.49 12.36 -19.63
CA SER A 28 -2.60 13.36 -20.22
C SER A 28 -1.65 12.81 -21.27
N GLY A 29 -1.68 11.50 -21.55
CA GLY A 29 -0.77 10.87 -22.50
C GLY A 29 0.69 10.85 -22.02
N ALA A 30 0.92 10.70 -20.72
CA ALA A 30 2.26 10.68 -20.13
C ALA A 30 3.14 9.56 -20.69
N GLU A 31 4.45 9.78 -20.62
CA GLU A 31 5.44 8.86 -21.15
C GLU A 31 5.43 7.51 -20.41
N ALA A 32 5.79 6.43 -21.11
CA ALA A 32 5.84 5.09 -20.53
C ALA A 32 6.72 5.03 -19.26
N ARG A 33 7.78 5.83 -19.20
CA ARG A 33 8.67 5.93 -18.04
C ARG A 33 7.97 6.51 -16.80
N GLU A 34 7.08 7.47 -16.98
CA GLU A 34 6.30 8.07 -15.88
C GLU A 34 5.28 7.06 -15.33
N LEU A 35 4.59 6.37 -16.24
CA LEU A 35 3.66 5.30 -15.88
C LEU A 35 4.35 4.15 -15.15
N GLU A 36 5.58 3.78 -15.55
CA GLU A 36 6.35 2.74 -14.89
C GLU A 36 6.83 3.17 -13.50
N ARG A 37 7.29 4.43 -13.34
CA ARG A 37 7.65 4.97 -12.02
C ARG A 37 6.45 4.93 -11.07
N ASN A 38 5.31 5.46 -11.49
CA ASN A 38 4.08 5.43 -10.71
C ASN A 38 3.65 3.99 -10.37
N ARG A 39 3.76 3.04 -11.32
CA ARG A 39 3.44 1.63 -11.08
C ARG A 39 4.32 1.03 -9.97
N ARG A 40 5.64 1.29 -10.01
CA ARG A 40 6.58 0.79 -8.99
C ARG A 40 6.24 1.34 -7.61
N GLU A 41 5.88 2.61 -7.53
CA GLU A 41 5.51 3.23 -6.25
C GLU A 41 4.21 2.65 -5.67
N ILE A 42 3.20 2.41 -6.52
CA ILE A 42 1.97 1.71 -6.10
C ILE A 42 2.30 0.33 -5.50
N VAL A 43 3.10 -0.47 -6.21
CA VAL A 43 3.48 -1.82 -5.76
C VAL A 43 4.27 -1.76 -4.46
N ALA A 44 5.18 -0.79 -4.30
CA ALA A 44 5.93 -0.62 -3.06
C ALA A 44 5.02 -0.33 -1.86
N ARG A 45 4.06 0.60 -1.99
CA ARG A 45 3.10 0.91 -0.91
C ARG A 45 2.14 -0.24 -0.64
N GLN A 46 1.73 -0.98 -1.66
CA GLN A 46 0.93 -2.20 -1.49
C GLN A 46 1.68 -3.29 -0.74
N HIS A 47 2.97 -3.46 -1.01
CA HIS A 47 3.82 -4.39 -0.27
C HIS A 47 3.91 -4.00 1.19
N GLU A 48 4.20 -2.73 1.48
CA GLU A 48 4.26 -2.20 2.85
C GLU A 48 2.93 -2.33 3.60
N LEU A 49 1.81 -2.11 2.90
CA LEU A 49 0.47 -2.34 3.46
C LEU A 49 0.26 -3.82 3.80
N SER A 50 0.65 -4.73 2.90
CA SER A 50 0.57 -6.17 3.15
C SER A 50 1.40 -6.57 4.38
N GLU A 51 2.64 -6.11 4.47
CA GLU A 51 3.51 -6.38 5.63
C GLU A 51 2.93 -5.81 6.93
N THR A 52 2.38 -4.60 6.89
CA THR A 52 1.73 -3.97 8.05
C THR A 52 0.51 -4.75 8.49
N LEU A 53 -0.36 -5.17 7.55
CA LEU A 53 -1.53 -5.99 7.86
C LEU A 53 -1.13 -7.33 8.47
N ILE A 54 -0.12 -8.00 7.91
CA ILE A 54 0.43 -9.23 8.49
C ILE A 54 0.96 -8.96 9.89
N SER A 55 1.77 -7.93 10.10
CA SER A 55 2.33 -7.61 11.42
C SER A 55 1.26 -7.33 12.48
N VAL A 56 0.16 -6.66 12.12
CA VAL A 56 -0.91 -6.27 13.05
C VAL A 56 -1.87 -7.43 13.33
N TYR A 57 -2.18 -8.25 12.33
CA TYR A 57 -3.25 -9.25 12.42
C TYR A 57 -2.76 -10.70 12.36
N ALA A 58 -1.46 -10.94 12.16
CA ALA A 58 -0.94 -12.30 12.23
C ALA A 58 -1.25 -12.88 13.62
N PRO A 59 -1.83 -14.09 13.68
CA PRO A 59 -2.02 -14.76 14.94
C PRO A 59 -0.65 -14.92 15.62
N GLN A 60 -0.55 -14.45 16.86
CA GLN A 60 0.60 -14.76 17.72
C GLN A 60 0.71 -16.30 17.76
N PRO A 61 1.87 -16.89 17.47
CA PRO A 61 2.00 -18.34 17.58
C PRO A 61 1.66 -18.75 19.01
N ALA A 62 0.61 -19.57 19.16
CA ALA A 62 0.09 -20.03 20.45
C ALA A 62 1.08 -20.89 21.26
N PHE A 63 2.26 -21.17 20.70
CA PHE A 63 3.34 -21.92 21.32
C PHE A 63 4.64 -21.10 21.30
N ALA A 64 4.69 -20.05 22.10
CA ALA A 64 5.93 -19.67 22.78
C ALA A 64 5.89 -20.27 24.19
N ILE A 65 5.87 -21.60 24.27
CA ILE A 65 6.13 -22.34 25.51
C ILE A 65 7.14 -23.43 25.18
N ALA A 66 8.40 -23.16 25.50
CA ALA A 66 9.42 -24.11 25.96
C ALA A 66 10.55 -23.32 26.62
#